data_AF-A0A164B106-F1
#
_entry.id   AF-A0A164B106-F1
#
_cell.length_a   1.000
_cell.length_b   1.000
_cell.length_c   1.000
_cell.angle_alpha   90.00
_cell.angle_beta   90.00
_cell.angle_gamma   90.00
#
_symmetry.space_group_name_H-M   'P 1'
#
loop_
_entity.id
_entity.type
_entity.pdbx_description
1 polymer ?
#
loop_
_entity_poly.entity_id
_entity_poly.type
_entity_poly.pdbx_seq_one_letter_code
_entity_poly.pdbx_strand_id
1 'polypeptide(L)'
;MGTAVLANGRGRWLAIAASLVVSAGMIYAQDKGTERPCCVQAPAATPTRTAAPTASPAEVDMLAAAAPVAGQDFQMALPAGVASEQGLQIKTIWAARAISVLFPQISTIYGFRQDPLKWHPNGLAIDVMIPDHGSPAGIELGNQIAGYALANAKRWGVLHVIWRQKVYPGIGAPSWTADYGSETLNHYDHVHIATDGGGYPTGQESYFIGSMRPMPPQ
;
A
#
# COMPACT_ATOMS: atom_id res chain seq x y z
N MET A 1 13.35 58.89 -8.93
CA MET A 1 14.14 58.39 -10.08
C MET A 1 14.52 56.95 -9.78
N GLY A 2 13.70 56.00 -10.24
CA GLY A 2 13.93 54.57 -10.03
C GLY A 2 14.76 54.01 -11.18
N THR A 3 15.93 53.48 -10.87
CA THR A 3 16.85 52.85 -11.82
C THR A 3 16.29 51.53 -12.32
N ALA A 4 16.02 51.45 -13.63
CA ALA A 4 15.68 50.22 -14.32
C ALA A 4 16.90 49.28 -14.36
N VAL A 5 16.78 48.09 -13.78
CA VAL A 5 17.76 47.01 -13.95
C VAL A 5 17.38 46.23 -15.21
N LEU A 6 18.02 46.55 -16.33
CA LEU A 6 17.97 45.75 -17.55
C LEU A 6 18.76 44.46 -17.32
N ALA A 7 18.04 43.36 -17.05
CA ALA A 7 18.64 42.03 -17.00
C ALA A 7 19.03 41.56 -18.42
N ASN A 8 20.32 41.30 -18.57
CA ASN A 8 21.07 41.10 -19.80
C ASN A 8 20.69 39.77 -20.50
N GLY A 9 19.99 39.84 -21.64
CA GLY A 9 19.54 38.67 -22.42
C GLY A 9 20.65 37.75 -22.93
N ARG A 10 21.92 38.16 -22.86
CA ARG A 10 23.09 37.35 -23.26
C ARG A 10 23.42 36.22 -22.29
N GLY A 11 23.08 36.34 -21.00
CA GLY A 11 23.37 35.31 -20.00
C GLY A 11 22.51 34.05 -20.13
N ARG A 12 21.25 34.21 -20.58
CA ARG A 12 20.31 33.09 -20.73
C ARG A 12 20.64 32.20 -21.94
N TRP A 13 21.20 32.78 -23.00
CA TRP A 13 21.65 32.03 -24.18
C TRP A 13 22.98 31.29 -23.92
N LEU A 14 23.89 31.87 -23.13
CA LEU A 14 25.14 31.21 -22.73
C LEU A 14 24.88 29.99 -21.84
N ALA A 15 23.89 30.06 -20.94
CA ALA A 15 23.51 28.91 -20.10
C ALA A 15 22.90 27.75 -20.91
N ILE A 16 22.11 28.04 -21.94
CA ILE A 16 21.52 27.01 -22.83
C ILE A 16 22.60 26.38 -23.71
N ALA A 17 23.53 27.18 -24.25
CA ALA A 17 24.66 26.66 -25.04
C ALA A 17 25.60 25.78 -24.21
N ALA A 18 25.88 26.18 -22.95
CA ALA A 18 26.70 25.38 -22.03
C ALA A 18 26.04 24.03 -21.70
N SER A 19 24.72 24.00 -21.45
CA SER A 19 23.99 22.74 -21.17
C SER A 19 23.93 21.79 -22.36
N LEU A 20 23.81 22.30 -23.59
CA LEU A 20 23.85 21.48 -24.80
C LEU A 20 25.25 20.91 -25.09
N VAL A 21 26.33 21.65 -24.80
CA VAL A 21 27.71 21.17 -24.96
C VAL A 21 28.06 20.10 -23.92
N VAL A 22 27.60 20.26 -22.67
CA VAL A 22 27.77 19.23 -21.61
C VAL A 22 26.96 17.97 -21.94
N SER A 23 25.75 18.11 -22.51
CA SER A 23 24.91 16.97 -22.89
C SER A 23 25.46 16.22 -24.12
N ALA A 24 26.00 16.94 -25.11
CA ALA A 24 26.66 16.33 -26.28
C ALA A 24 28.02 15.68 -25.92
N GLY A 25 28.76 16.25 -24.95
CA GLY A 25 30.01 15.66 -24.45
C GLY A 25 29.81 14.34 -23.70
N MET A 26 28.70 14.19 -22.95
CA MET A 26 28.36 12.93 -22.28
C MET A 26 27.90 11.84 -23.27
N ILE A 27 27.21 12.21 -24.36
CA ILE A 27 26.82 11.27 -25.43
C ILE A 27 28.04 10.85 -26.28
N TYR A 28 28.95 11.77 -26.59
CA TYR A 28 30.18 11.46 -27.35
C TYR A 28 31.16 10.58 -26.57
N ALA A 29 31.22 10.72 -25.23
CA ALA A 29 32.05 9.86 -24.38
C ALA A 29 31.49 8.44 -24.24
N GLN A 30 30.20 8.22 -24.48
CA GLN A 30 29.58 6.88 -24.49
C GLN A 30 29.78 6.14 -25.82
N ASP A 31 30.05 6.86 -26.92
CA ASP A 31 30.24 6.28 -28.26
C ASP A 31 31.70 5.86 -28.54
N LYS A 32 32.65 6.40 -27.78
CA LYS A 32 34.10 6.16 -27.95
C LYS A 32 34.67 5.25 -26.86
N GLY A 33 34.17 4.02 -26.77
CA GLY A 33 34.87 3.02 -25.94
C GLY A 33 34.02 1.87 -25.44
N THR A 34 33.50 1.04 -26.35
CA THR A 34 33.71 -0.42 -26.35
C THR A 34 32.93 -1.01 -27.51
N GLU A 35 33.63 -1.29 -28.61
CA GLU A 35 33.25 -2.40 -29.47
C GLU A 35 33.07 -3.61 -28.55
N ARG A 36 31.82 -4.02 -28.35
CA ARG A 36 31.54 -5.31 -27.72
C ARG A 36 32.02 -6.36 -28.73
N PRO A 37 33.04 -7.17 -28.42
CA PRO A 37 33.42 -8.26 -29.29
C PRO A 37 32.20 -9.19 -29.37
N CYS A 38 31.56 -9.19 -30.54
CA CYS A 38 30.37 -9.98 -30.87
C CYS A 38 30.63 -11.50 -30.79
N CYS A 39 31.88 -11.91 -30.58
CA CYS A 39 32.25 -13.30 -30.55
C CYS A 39 33.66 -13.46 -29.98
N VAL A 40 33.79 -13.58 -28.66
CA VAL A 40 34.88 -14.40 -28.11
C VAL A 40 34.42 -15.84 -28.24
N GLN A 41 35.02 -16.56 -29.18
CA GLN A 41 34.83 -17.99 -29.33
C GLN A 41 35.44 -18.66 -28.09
N ALA A 42 34.58 -19.08 -27.16
CA ALA A 42 34.99 -19.94 -26.06
C ALA A 42 35.60 -21.22 -26.65
N PRO A 43 36.74 -21.71 -26.14
CA PRO A 43 37.22 -23.04 -26.54
C PRO A 43 36.09 -24.02 -26.25
N ALA A 44 35.81 -24.90 -27.21
CA ALA A 44 34.78 -25.92 -27.09
C ALA A 44 35.15 -26.85 -25.93
N ALA A 45 34.70 -26.51 -24.72
CA ALA A 45 34.62 -27.44 -23.63
C ALA A 45 33.48 -28.40 -23.98
N THR A 46 33.86 -29.63 -24.30
CA THR A 46 32.92 -30.74 -24.37
C THR A 46 32.15 -30.75 -23.04
N PRO A 47 30.81 -30.63 -23.03
CA PRO A 47 30.09 -30.72 -21.78
C PRO A 47 30.17 -32.18 -21.33
N THR A 48 31.12 -32.51 -20.47
CA THR A 48 30.88 -33.57 -19.50
C THR A 48 29.72 -33.08 -18.67
N ARG A 49 28.52 -33.51 -19.04
CA ARG A 49 27.29 -33.27 -18.30
C ARG A 49 27.41 -34.00 -16.97
N THR A 50 28.05 -33.37 -15.99
CA THR A 50 27.82 -33.73 -14.61
C THR A 50 26.39 -33.32 -14.33
N ALA A 51 25.52 -34.30 -14.11
CA ALA A 51 24.15 -34.04 -13.71
C ALA A 51 24.18 -33.08 -12.51
N ALA A 52 23.37 -32.02 -12.57
CA ALA A 52 23.10 -31.24 -11.38
C ALA A 52 22.55 -32.22 -10.31
N PRO A 53 23.01 -32.14 -9.04
CA PRO A 53 22.51 -33.03 -8.01
C PRO A 53 21.01 -32.81 -7.92
N THR A 54 20.25 -33.86 -8.26
CA THR A 54 18.82 -33.90 -8.03
C THR A 54 18.64 -34.25 -6.56
N ALA A 55 17.89 -33.45 -5.82
CA ALA A 55 17.65 -33.71 -4.40
C ALA A 55 17.20 -35.16 -4.23
N SER A 56 17.87 -35.89 -3.34
CA SER A 56 17.51 -37.27 -3.04
C SER A 56 16.10 -37.31 -2.45
N PRO A 57 15.30 -38.38 -2.68
CA PRO A 57 14.03 -38.55 -1.99
C PRO A 57 14.13 -38.34 -0.47
N ALA A 58 15.26 -38.72 0.14
CA ALA A 58 15.52 -38.48 1.56
C ALA A 58 15.72 -36.99 1.92
N GLU A 59 16.32 -36.18 1.04
CA GLU A 59 16.42 -34.72 1.25
C GLU A 59 15.06 -34.04 1.07
N VAL A 60 14.24 -34.52 0.14
CA VAL A 60 12.86 -34.05 -0.04
C VAL A 60 12.01 -34.40 1.18
N ASP A 61 12.14 -35.62 1.72
CA ASP A 61 11.44 -36.05 2.93
C ASP A 61 11.90 -35.29 4.17
N MET A 62 13.21 -35.03 4.32
CA MET A 62 13.71 -34.21 5.43
C MET A 62 13.25 -32.75 5.32
N LEU A 63 13.21 -32.19 4.11
CA LEU A 63 12.72 -30.83 3.87
C LEU A 63 11.20 -30.72 4.06
N ALA A 64 10.46 -31.78 3.71
CA ALA A 64 9.02 -31.89 3.96
C ALA A 64 8.70 -32.12 5.44
N ALA A 65 9.52 -32.88 6.16
CA ALA A 65 9.41 -33.08 7.61
C ALA A 65 9.79 -31.83 8.41
N ALA A 66 10.67 -30.99 7.87
CA ALA A 66 11.03 -29.69 8.41
C ALA A 66 10.13 -28.54 7.90
N ALA A 67 9.23 -28.82 6.95
CA ALA A 67 8.24 -27.84 6.52
C ALA A 67 7.34 -27.52 7.72
N PRO A 68 7.09 -26.25 8.04
CA PRO A 68 6.09 -25.92 9.03
C PRO A 68 4.79 -26.58 8.58
N VAL A 69 4.25 -27.46 9.44
CA VAL A 69 2.89 -27.98 9.29
C VAL A 69 2.03 -26.79 8.93
N ALA A 70 1.31 -26.87 7.80
CA ALA A 70 0.45 -25.81 7.29
C ALA A 70 -0.19 -25.09 8.48
N GLY A 71 0.15 -23.80 8.61
CA GLY A 71 0.26 -23.10 9.89
C GLY A 71 -0.83 -23.49 10.86
N GLN A 72 -0.45 -23.75 12.12
CA GLN A 72 -1.38 -23.64 13.23
C GLN A 72 -2.27 -22.44 12.94
N ASP A 73 -3.58 -22.67 12.77
CA ASP A 73 -4.51 -21.58 12.55
C ASP A 73 -4.31 -20.61 13.71
N PHE A 74 -3.54 -19.54 13.49
CA PHE A 74 -3.36 -18.47 14.46
C PHE A 74 -4.69 -17.73 14.49
N GLN A 75 -5.66 -18.33 15.19
CA GLN A 75 -6.98 -17.80 15.44
C GLN A 75 -6.88 -16.79 16.57
N MET A 76 -6.10 -15.73 16.34
CA MET A 76 -6.18 -14.56 17.21
C MET A 76 -7.53 -13.91 16.97
N ALA A 77 -8.45 -14.12 17.91
CA ALA A 77 -9.76 -13.49 17.88
C ALA A 77 -9.61 -11.97 17.92
N LEU A 78 -10.43 -11.28 17.14
CA LEU A 78 -10.51 -9.83 17.11
C LEU A 78 -11.72 -9.40 17.97
N PRO A 79 -11.48 -8.88 19.20
CA PRO A 79 -12.56 -8.33 20.02
C PRO A 79 -13.14 -7.07 19.36
N ALA A 80 -14.30 -6.62 19.86
CA ALA A 80 -14.83 -5.32 19.50
C ALA A 80 -13.81 -4.22 19.83
N GLY A 81 -13.66 -3.28 18.92
CA GLY A 81 -12.68 -2.20 19.01
C GLY A 81 -13.28 -0.87 19.47
N VAL A 82 -12.60 0.22 19.13
CA VAL A 82 -13.07 1.59 19.45
C VAL A 82 -14.15 2.11 18.49
N ALA A 83 -14.35 1.45 17.35
CA ALA A 83 -15.38 1.82 16.38
C ALA A 83 -16.76 1.37 16.87
N SER A 84 -17.78 2.23 16.69
CA SER A 84 -19.16 1.76 16.77
C SER A 84 -19.45 0.82 15.59
N GLU A 85 -19.90 -0.40 15.90
CA GLU A 85 -20.27 -1.40 14.89
C GLU A 85 -21.72 -1.24 14.40
N GLN A 86 -22.47 -0.33 15.00
CA GLN A 86 -23.86 -0.08 14.62
C GLN A 86 -23.93 0.42 13.18
N GLY A 87 -24.66 -0.31 12.34
CA GLY A 87 -24.85 0.02 10.92
C GLY A 87 -23.63 -0.28 10.05
N LEU A 88 -22.55 -0.89 10.58
CA LEU A 88 -21.43 -1.36 9.78
C LEU A 88 -21.70 -2.76 9.20
N GLN A 89 -21.12 -3.02 8.03
CA GLN A 89 -21.12 -4.35 7.41
C GLN A 89 -19.94 -5.20 7.87
N ILE A 90 -20.06 -6.52 7.73
CA ILE A 90 -19.15 -7.49 8.34
C ILE A 90 -17.67 -7.23 8.00
N LYS A 91 -17.30 -6.96 6.75
CA LYS A 91 -15.90 -6.71 6.41
C LYS A 91 -15.40 -5.34 6.87
N THR A 92 -16.28 -4.36 6.94
CA THR A 92 -15.98 -3.06 7.55
C THR A 92 -15.72 -3.20 9.05
N ILE A 93 -16.52 -4.01 9.76
CA ILE A 93 -16.27 -4.37 11.17
C ILE A 93 -14.94 -5.11 11.30
N TRP A 94 -14.64 -6.04 10.39
CA TRP A 94 -13.39 -6.79 10.42
C TRP A 94 -12.17 -5.87 10.31
N ALA A 95 -12.18 -4.93 9.35
CA ALA A 95 -11.13 -3.93 9.22
C ALA A 95 -11.00 -3.07 10.50
N ALA A 96 -12.11 -2.59 11.05
CA ALA A 96 -12.13 -1.74 12.25
C ALA A 96 -11.55 -2.46 13.49
N ARG A 97 -11.94 -3.72 13.72
CA ARG A 97 -11.43 -4.53 14.84
C ARG A 97 -9.95 -4.85 14.67
N ALA A 98 -9.52 -5.23 13.47
CA ALA A 98 -8.11 -5.49 13.19
C ALA A 98 -7.25 -4.25 13.45
N ILE A 99 -7.70 -3.08 13.01
CA ILE A 99 -7.00 -1.81 13.25
C ILE A 99 -6.95 -1.49 14.75
N SER A 100 -8.05 -1.68 15.48
CA SER A 100 -8.09 -1.43 16.93
C SER A 100 -7.11 -2.31 17.71
N VAL A 101 -6.89 -3.56 17.28
CA VAL A 101 -5.94 -4.49 17.91
C VAL A 101 -4.49 -4.14 17.57
N LEU A 102 -4.22 -3.82 16.30
CA LEU A 102 -2.85 -3.61 15.81
C LEU A 102 -2.30 -2.22 16.10
N PHE A 103 -3.18 -1.23 16.23
CA PHE A 103 -2.84 0.17 16.43
C PHE A 103 -3.56 0.70 17.68
N PRO A 104 -3.20 0.23 18.90
CA PRO A 104 -3.88 0.59 20.14
C PRO A 104 -3.80 2.08 20.49
N GLN A 105 -2.91 2.85 19.85
CA GLN A 105 -2.85 4.31 19.94
C GLN A 105 -4.02 5.01 19.23
N ILE A 106 -4.78 4.32 18.40
CA ILE A 106 -6.00 4.84 17.77
C ILE A 106 -7.14 4.80 18.79
N SER A 107 -7.58 5.98 19.22
CA SER A 107 -8.67 6.12 20.19
C SER A 107 -10.04 6.32 19.55
N THR A 108 -10.11 6.61 18.24
CA THR A 108 -11.36 6.98 17.57
C THR A 108 -11.39 6.46 16.15
N ILE A 109 -12.47 5.74 15.83
CA ILE A 109 -12.80 5.31 14.49
C ILE A 109 -14.27 5.68 14.25
N TYR A 110 -14.52 6.58 13.30
CA TYR A 110 -15.87 6.88 12.84
C TYR A 110 -16.30 5.88 11.77
N GLY A 111 -17.61 5.65 11.65
CA GLY A 111 -18.16 4.65 10.75
C GLY A 111 -19.47 5.12 10.13
N PHE A 112 -20.52 4.32 10.32
CA PHE A 112 -21.85 4.60 9.81
C PHE A 112 -22.36 5.99 10.22
N ARG A 113 -22.77 6.77 9.22
CA ARG A 113 -23.41 8.08 9.35
C ARG A 113 -24.06 8.48 8.03
N GLN A 114 -24.95 9.46 8.06
CA GLN A 114 -25.43 10.10 6.83
C GLN A 114 -24.30 10.89 6.18
N ASP A 115 -24.18 10.77 4.86
CA ASP A 115 -23.11 11.34 4.05
C ASP A 115 -23.57 11.43 2.58
N PRO A 116 -23.03 12.35 1.75
CA PRO A 116 -23.45 12.47 0.35
C PRO A 116 -23.10 11.24 -0.50
N LEU A 117 -22.04 10.51 -0.14
CA LEU A 117 -21.60 9.30 -0.83
C LEU A 117 -22.12 8.05 -0.12
N LYS A 118 -22.32 6.98 -0.88
CA LYS A 118 -22.92 5.73 -0.39
C LYS A 118 -22.13 4.98 0.70
N TRP A 119 -20.86 5.34 0.95
CA TRP A 119 -19.95 4.49 1.72
C TRP A 119 -20.30 4.45 3.21
N HIS A 120 -20.31 5.59 3.90
CA HIS A 120 -20.71 5.65 5.31
C HIS A 120 -22.19 5.31 5.54
N PRO A 121 -23.17 5.79 4.73
CA PRO A 121 -24.58 5.50 4.92
C PRO A 121 -24.96 4.03 4.77
N ASN A 122 -24.15 3.24 4.07
CA ASN A 122 -24.39 1.81 3.88
C ASN A 122 -23.48 0.92 4.74
N GLY A 123 -22.73 1.50 5.69
CA GLY A 123 -21.84 0.73 6.57
C GLY A 123 -20.60 0.17 5.89
N LEU A 124 -20.19 0.76 4.76
CA LEU A 124 -19.10 0.28 3.92
C LEU A 124 -17.77 0.94 4.25
N ALA A 125 -17.73 1.99 5.06
CA ALA A 125 -16.50 2.71 5.34
C ALA A 125 -16.30 3.07 6.81
N ILE A 126 -15.01 3.22 7.16
CA ILE A 126 -14.53 3.76 8.42
C ILE A 126 -13.52 4.87 8.18
N ASP A 127 -13.49 5.84 9.10
CA ASP A 127 -12.47 6.88 9.18
C ASP A 127 -11.66 6.67 10.45
N VAL A 128 -10.40 6.29 10.27
CA VAL A 128 -9.46 6.02 11.37
C VAL A 128 -8.75 7.31 11.72
N MET A 129 -9.11 7.92 12.84
CA MET A 129 -8.57 9.22 13.24
C MET A 129 -7.12 9.09 13.68
N ILE A 130 -6.23 9.89 13.08
CA ILE A 130 -4.80 9.84 13.37
C ILE A 130 -4.47 10.87 14.45
N PRO A 131 -3.92 10.46 15.61
CA PRO A 131 -3.47 11.41 16.62
C PRO A 131 -2.26 12.19 16.09
N ASP A 132 -2.24 13.50 16.35
CA ASP A 132 -1.13 14.38 15.95
C ASP A 132 -0.78 14.25 14.45
N HIS A 133 -1.81 14.22 13.60
CA HIS A 133 -1.73 13.87 12.16
C HIS A 133 -0.85 14.81 11.31
N GLY A 134 -0.50 15.98 11.84
CA GLY A 134 0.43 16.92 11.23
C GLY A 134 1.89 16.59 11.48
N SER A 135 2.21 15.79 12.50
CA SER A 135 3.59 15.48 12.87
C SER A 135 4.17 14.34 12.03
N PRO A 136 5.51 14.21 11.97
CA PRO A 136 6.15 13.08 11.31
C PRO A 136 5.68 11.72 11.84
N ALA A 137 5.41 11.61 13.14
CA ALA A 137 4.94 10.37 13.77
C ALA A 137 3.48 10.07 13.39
N GLY A 138 2.60 11.08 13.36
CA GLY A 138 1.22 10.92 12.89
C GLY A 138 1.14 10.55 11.42
N ILE A 139 1.96 11.19 10.58
CA ILE A 139 2.04 10.86 9.15
C ILE A 139 2.50 9.41 8.95
N GLU A 140 3.54 8.98 9.66
CA GLU A 140 4.04 7.61 9.59
C GLU A 140 3.01 6.60 10.09
N LEU A 141 2.30 6.90 11.18
CA LEU A 141 1.19 6.06 11.66
C LEU A 141 0.08 5.92 10.61
N GLY A 142 -0.35 7.02 10.00
CA GLY A 142 -1.34 6.99 8.92
C GLY A 142 -0.86 6.18 7.71
N ASN A 143 0.43 6.29 7.36
CA ASN A 143 1.03 5.49 6.29
C ASN A 143 0.98 3.99 6.61
N GLN A 144 1.30 3.61 7.85
CA GLN A 144 1.25 2.21 8.29
C GLN A 144 -0.17 1.65 8.25
N ILE A 145 -1.16 2.41 8.73
CA ILE A 145 -2.57 1.99 8.72
C ILE A 145 -3.07 1.85 7.28
N ALA A 146 -2.82 2.84 6.43
CA ALA A 146 -3.21 2.80 5.01
C ALA A 146 -2.54 1.63 4.28
N GLY A 147 -1.23 1.43 4.49
CA GLY A 147 -0.47 0.32 3.93
C GLY A 147 -0.97 -1.04 4.41
N TYR A 148 -1.31 -1.17 5.68
CA TYR A 148 -1.84 -2.41 6.24
C TYR A 148 -3.22 -2.76 5.68
N ALA A 149 -4.10 -1.76 5.53
CA ALA A 149 -5.40 -1.95 4.90
C ALA A 149 -5.25 -2.39 3.43
N LEU A 150 -4.35 -1.77 2.67
CA LEU A 150 -4.08 -2.14 1.28
C LEU A 150 -3.44 -3.53 1.16
N ALA A 151 -2.50 -3.88 2.05
CA ALA A 151 -1.89 -5.21 2.08
C ALA A 151 -2.92 -6.33 2.35
N ASN A 152 -4.02 -5.99 3.02
CA ASN A 152 -5.13 -6.89 3.30
C ASN A 152 -6.33 -6.68 2.36
N ALA A 153 -6.20 -5.93 1.26
CA ALA A 153 -7.33 -5.49 0.46
C ALA A 153 -8.21 -6.65 -0.02
N LYS A 154 -7.62 -7.74 -0.50
CA LYS A 154 -8.38 -8.93 -0.91
C LYS A 154 -9.11 -9.60 0.28
N ARG A 155 -8.45 -9.68 1.44
CA ARG A 155 -8.98 -10.38 2.62
C ARG A 155 -10.17 -9.62 3.22
N TRP A 156 -10.04 -8.29 3.33
CA TRP A 156 -11.06 -7.43 3.91
C TRP A 156 -12.02 -6.84 2.87
N GLY A 157 -11.85 -7.17 1.59
CA GLY A 157 -12.64 -6.58 0.51
C GLY A 157 -12.47 -5.06 0.41
N VAL A 158 -11.29 -4.51 0.71
CA VAL A 158 -11.03 -3.07 0.59
C VAL A 158 -11.15 -2.67 -0.88
N LEU A 159 -12.05 -1.73 -1.15
CA LEU A 159 -12.26 -1.13 -2.46
C LEU A 159 -11.30 0.03 -2.68
N HIS A 160 -11.11 0.87 -1.66
CA HIS A 160 -10.11 1.92 -1.68
C HIS A 160 -9.77 2.40 -0.27
N VAL A 161 -8.59 3.01 -0.17
CA VAL A 161 -8.11 3.77 0.98
C VAL A 161 -7.84 5.20 0.54
N ILE A 162 -8.18 6.20 1.34
CA ILE A 162 -7.82 7.60 1.08
C ILE A 162 -6.96 8.10 2.25
N TRP A 163 -5.79 8.63 1.92
CA TRP A 163 -4.88 9.22 2.90
C TRP A 163 -4.15 10.39 2.25
N ARG A 164 -4.29 11.58 2.86
CA ARG A 164 -3.64 12.84 2.46
C ARG A 164 -3.81 13.13 0.96
N GLN A 165 -5.05 13.31 0.52
CA GLN A 165 -5.48 13.57 -0.87
C GLN A 165 -5.15 12.49 -1.89
N LYS A 166 -4.64 11.33 -1.46
CA LYS A 166 -4.34 10.25 -2.38
C LYS A 166 -5.32 9.11 -2.18
N VAL A 167 -5.99 8.75 -3.27
CA VAL A 167 -6.87 7.58 -3.34
C VAL A 167 -6.04 6.40 -3.81
N TYR A 168 -6.05 5.35 -3.03
CA TYR A 168 -5.41 4.08 -3.31
C TYR A 168 -6.51 3.05 -3.54
N PRO A 169 -6.76 2.64 -4.79
CA PRO A 169 -7.66 1.52 -5.05
C PRO A 169 -7.11 0.26 -4.38
N GLY A 170 -7.98 -0.64 -3.89
CA GLY A 170 -7.55 -1.94 -3.39
C GLY A 170 -6.83 -2.77 -4.46
N ILE A 171 -7.15 -2.53 -5.74
CA ILE A 171 -6.45 -3.05 -6.92
C ILE A 171 -6.31 -1.93 -7.93
N GLY A 172 -5.08 -1.57 -8.30
CA GLY A 172 -4.79 -0.58 -9.35
C GLY A 172 -3.78 0.48 -8.92
N ALA A 173 -3.59 1.47 -9.79
CA ALA A 173 -2.69 2.59 -9.54
C ALA A 173 -3.39 3.69 -8.72
N PRO A 174 -2.69 4.35 -7.79
CA PRO A 174 -3.26 5.44 -7.02
C PRO A 174 -3.38 6.73 -7.82
N SER A 175 -4.28 7.61 -7.40
CA SER A 175 -4.50 8.93 -8.00
C SER A 175 -4.67 10.02 -6.93
N TRP A 176 -4.42 11.26 -7.32
CA TRP A 176 -4.65 12.43 -6.46
C TRP A 176 -6.08 12.92 -6.59
N THR A 177 -6.67 13.38 -5.48
CA THR A 177 -7.94 14.12 -5.46
C THR A 177 -7.71 15.61 -5.66
N ALA A 178 -8.79 16.34 -5.93
CA ALA A 178 -8.76 17.79 -5.81
C ALA A 178 -8.54 18.22 -4.33
N ASP A 179 -8.18 19.49 -4.15
CA ASP A 179 -8.21 20.15 -2.85
C ASP A 179 -9.63 20.65 -2.57
N TYR A 180 -10.20 20.17 -1.46
CA TYR A 180 -11.55 20.50 -1.00
C TYR A 180 -11.57 21.54 0.13
N GLY A 181 -10.43 22.15 0.46
CA GLY A 181 -10.34 23.34 1.31
C GLY A 181 -10.30 23.10 2.83
N SER A 182 -10.18 21.85 3.28
CA SER A 182 -9.92 21.53 4.69
C SER A 182 -9.15 20.23 4.84
N GLU A 183 -8.42 20.08 5.96
CA GLU A 183 -7.67 18.85 6.27
C GLU A 183 -8.58 17.62 6.29
N THR A 184 -9.75 17.71 6.92
CA THR A 184 -10.71 16.62 6.98
C THR A 184 -11.22 16.22 5.60
N LEU A 185 -11.66 17.16 4.75
CA LEU A 185 -12.12 16.83 3.40
C LEU A 185 -10.99 16.26 2.52
N ASN A 186 -9.76 16.68 2.80
CA ASN A 186 -8.56 16.23 2.13
C ASN A 186 -7.95 14.96 2.77
N HIS A 187 -8.57 14.37 3.78
CA HIS A 187 -8.12 13.16 4.47
C HIS A 187 -6.71 13.30 5.08
N TYR A 188 -6.39 14.46 5.64
CA TYR A 188 -5.11 14.70 6.30
C TYR A 188 -5.11 14.28 7.77
N ASP A 189 -6.28 14.26 8.41
CA ASP A 189 -6.49 13.93 9.83
C ASP A 189 -6.99 12.50 10.08
N HIS A 190 -7.40 11.78 9.03
CA HIS A 190 -7.85 10.40 9.12
C HIS A 190 -7.52 9.58 7.88
N VAL A 191 -7.37 8.26 8.09
CA VAL A 191 -7.33 7.27 6.99
C VAL A 191 -8.74 6.78 6.73
N HIS A 192 -9.28 7.05 5.55
CA HIS A 192 -10.57 6.51 5.11
C HIS A 192 -10.37 5.13 4.48
N ILE A 193 -11.17 4.15 4.88
CA ILE A 193 -11.13 2.78 4.33
C ILE A 193 -12.55 2.39 3.94
N ALA A 194 -12.77 2.13 2.66
CA ALA A 194 -14.02 1.61 2.14
C ALA A 194 -13.89 0.15 1.70
N THR A 195 -14.87 -0.67 2.04
CA THR A 195 -14.93 -2.11 1.71
C THR A 195 -16.11 -2.43 0.79
N ASP A 196 -16.12 -3.64 0.24
CA ASP A 196 -17.26 -4.22 -0.47
C ASP A 196 -18.36 -4.72 0.50
N GLY A 197 -18.18 -4.54 1.81
CA GLY A 197 -19.17 -4.80 2.85
C GLY A 197 -19.27 -6.28 3.22
N GLY A 198 -20.05 -7.05 2.47
CA GLY A 198 -20.33 -8.46 2.77
C GLY A 198 -21.64 -8.71 3.54
N GLY A 199 -22.49 -7.70 3.71
CA GLY A 199 -23.76 -7.79 4.42
C GLY A 199 -23.68 -7.31 5.87
N TYR A 200 -24.85 -7.15 6.50
CA TYR A 200 -24.95 -6.74 7.90
C TYR A 200 -24.76 -7.95 8.84
N PRO A 201 -24.12 -7.75 10.00
CA PRO A 201 -23.90 -8.83 10.96
C PRO A 201 -25.23 -9.37 11.50
N THR A 202 -25.28 -10.67 11.70
CA THR A 202 -26.39 -11.39 12.36
C THR A 202 -26.13 -11.62 13.84
N GLY A 203 -24.89 -11.38 14.30
CA GLY A 203 -24.43 -11.62 15.67
C GLY A 203 -23.77 -12.98 15.87
N GLN A 204 -23.65 -13.79 14.81
CA GLN A 204 -23.01 -15.11 14.85
C GLN A 204 -21.62 -15.12 14.21
N GLU A 205 -21.17 -13.97 13.68
CA GLU A 205 -19.89 -13.85 13.01
C GLU A 205 -18.73 -13.93 14.01
N SER A 206 -17.69 -14.67 13.64
CA SER A 206 -16.43 -14.72 14.38
C SER A 206 -15.31 -14.08 13.56
N TYR A 207 -14.60 -13.14 14.19
CA TYR A 207 -13.57 -12.32 13.58
C TYR A 207 -12.20 -12.76 14.09
N PHE A 208 -11.28 -13.09 13.18
CA PHE A 208 -9.90 -13.43 13.50
C PHE A 208 -8.93 -12.59 12.65
N ILE A 209 -7.68 -12.47 13.09
CA ILE A 209 -6.70 -11.66 12.36
C ILE A 209 -6.49 -12.15 10.91
N GLY A 210 -6.50 -13.46 10.69
CA GLY A 210 -6.25 -14.08 9.39
C GLY A 210 -7.51 -14.49 8.61
N SER A 211 -8.65 -14.60 9.28
CA SER A 211 -9.90 -15.11 8.70
C SER A 211 -11.14 -14.55 9.39
N MET A 212 -12.28 -14.63 8.71
CA MET A 212 -13.59 -14.42 9.31
C MET A 212 -14.42 -15.64 8.98
N ARG A 213 -15.23 -16.08 9.94
CA ARG A 213 -16.28 -17.05 9.70
C ARG A 213 -17.60 -16.30 9.61
N PRO A 214 -18.14 -16.05 8.40
CA PRO A 214 -19.56 -15.77 8.27
C PRO A 214 -20.33 -17.01 8.76
N MET A 215 -21.60 -16.85 9.16
CA MET A 215 -22.49 -17.90 9.67
C MET A 215 -22.21 -19.30 9.08
N PRO A 216 -22.20 -20.39 9.88
CA PRO A 216 -22.09 -21.74 9.33
C PRO A 216 -23.21 -21.97 8.31
N PRO A 217 -22.95 -22.60 7.15
CA PRO A 217 -24.02 -22.99 6.25
C PRO A 217 -25.02 -23.89 6.99
N GLN A 218 -26.31 -23.55 6.87
CA GLN A 218 -27.42 -24.40 7.34
C GLN A 218 -27.52 -25.67 6.50
#